data_AF-A0A969UE39-F1
#
_entry.id   AF-A0A969UE39-F1
#
_cell.length_a   1.000
_cell.length_b   1.000
_cell.length_c   1.000
_cell.angle_alpha   90.00
_cell.angle_beta   90.00
_cell.angle_gamma   90.00
#
_symmetry.space_group_name_H-M   'P 1'
#
loop_
_entity.id
_entity.type
_entity.pdbx_description
1 polymer ?
#
loop_
_entity_poly.entity_id
_entity_poly.type
_entity_poly.pdbx_seq_one_letter_code
_entity_poly.pdbx_strand_id
1 'polypeptide(L)'
;MLQQGDILMALDGNTIDSAGRINIDGEDVDLNEIVERKYAGDTVTVRYLRDGTWNDIDIVLKPLEWSRMYAIQYEKNRVISFSQG
;
A
#
# COMPACT_ATOMS: atom_id res chain seq x y z
N MET A 1 6.76 -5.93 -12.45
CA MET A 1 7.02 -5.58 -11.04
C MET A 1 6.66 -4.12 -10.83
N LEU A 2 6.15 -3.77 -9.65
CA LEU A 2 5.96 -2.37 -9.25
C LEU A 2 7.30 -1.68 -9.01
N GLN A 3 7.33 -0.36 -9.22
CA GLN A 3 8.50 0.47 -9.02
C GLN A 3 8.12 1.83 -8.42
N GLN A 4 9.12 2.56 -7.94
CA GLN A 4 8.90 3.92 -7.43
C GLN A 4 8.32 4.82 -8.52
N GLY A 5 7.30 5.60 -8.17
CA GLY A 5 6.58 6.47 -9.10
C GLY A 5 5.31 5.85 -9.69
N ASP A 6 5.07 4.55 -9.49
CA ASP A 6 3.77 3.94 -9.78
C ASP A 6 2.70 4.51 -8.84
N ILE A 7 1.54 4.83 -9.40
CA ILE A 7 0.39 5.30 -8.63
C ILE A 7 -0.62 4.16 -8.56
N LEU A 8 -0.88 3.66 -7.36
CA LEU A 8 -1.86 2.59 -7.14
C LEU A 8 -3.27 3.15 -7.25
N MET A 9 -4.11 2.51 -8.06
CA MET A 9 -5.44 3.01 -8.39
C MET A 9 -6.54 2.04 -7.98
N ALA A 10 -6.28 0.73 -8.01
CA ALA A 10 -7.21 -0.27 -7.50
C ALA A 10 -6.49 -1.54 -7.02
N LEU A 11 -7.14 -2.25 -6.11
CA LEU A 11 -6.72 -3.57 -5.63
C LEU A 11 -7.92 -4.54 -5.71
N ASP A 12 -7.73 -5.66 -6.40
CA ASP A 12 -8.78 -6.65 -6.72
C ASP A 12 -10.05 -6.01 -7.31
N GLY A 13 -9.86 -4.96 -8.13
CA GLY A 13 -10.94 -4.21 -8.76
C GLY A 13 -11.60 -3.14 -7.88
N ASN A 14 -11.24 -3.03 -6.61
CA ASN A 14 -11.74 -1.98 -5.72
C ASN A 14 -10.85 -0.73 -5.81
N THR A 15 -11.47 0.42 -6.08
CA THR A 15 -10.76 1.70 -6.23
C THR A 15 -10.09 2.12 -4.93
N ILE A 16 -8.85 2.59 -5.06
CA ILE A 16 -8.11 3.26 -3.99
C ILE A 16 -8.38 4.76 -4.12
N ASP A 17 -8.88 5.37 -3.05
CA ASP A 17 -9.11 6.81 -3.01
C ASP A 17 -7.80 7.60 -2.81
N SER A 18 -7.88 8.94 -2.88
CA SER A 18 -6.72 9.81 -2.69
C SER A 18 -6.11 9.77 -1.28
N ALA A 19 -6.83 9.20 -0.31
CA ALA A 19 -6.36 9.00 1.05
C ALA A 19 -5.75 7.60 1.27
N GLY A 20 -5.68 6.77 0.23
CA GLY A 20 -5.16 5.41 0.32
C GLY A 20 -6.15 4.41 0.95
N ARG A 21 -7.45 4.72 0.88
CA ARG A 21 -8.52 3.88 1.44
C ARG A 21 -9.27 3.15 0.33
N ILE A 22 -9.80 1.99 0.68
CA ILE A 22 -10.65 1.18 -0.19
C ILE A 22 -11.98 0.96 0.54
N ASN A 23 -13.09 1.20 -0.14
CA ASN A 23 -14.41 0.86 0.37
C ASN A 23 -14.68 -0.63 0.11
N ILE A 24 -14.85 -1.42 1.17
CA ILE A 24 -15.20 -2.84 1.12
C ILE A 24 -16.51 -3.02 1.89
N ASP A 25 -17.56 -3.44 1.19
CA ASP A 25 -18.89 -3.68 1.77
C ASP A 25 -19.45 -2.50 2.60
N GLY A 26 -19.11 -1.26 2.22
CA GLY A 26 -19.54 -0.04 2.90
C GLY A 26 -18.61 0.46 4.00
N GLU A 27 -17.48 -0.21 4.25
CA GLU A 27 -16.44 0.20 5.21
C GLU A 27 -15.19 0.74 4.49
N ASP A 28 -14.70 1.90 4.91
CA ASP A 28 -13.45 2.47 4.39
C ASP A 28 -12.24 1.93 5.16
N VAL A 29 -11.51 1.01 4.52
CA VAL A 29 -10.36 0.32 5.10
C VAL A 29 -9.05 0.92 4.56
N ASP A 30 -8.03 1.06 5.40
CA ASP A 30 -6.69 1.50 4.97
C ASP A 30 -6.02 0.42 4.12
N LEU A 31 -5.36 0.81 3.02
CA LEU A 31 -4.64 -0.14 2.17
C LEU A 31 -3.61 -0.98 2.95
N ASN A 32 -2.92 -0.38 3.93
CA ASN A 32 -1.97 -1.13 4.77
C ASN A 32 -2.68 -2.21 5.58
N GLU A 33 -3.86 -1.91 6.11
CA GLU A 33 -4.65 -2.87 6.87
C GLU A 33 -5.13 -4.02 5.97
N ILE A 34 -5.48 -3.76 4.71
CA ILE A 34 -5.86 -4.81 3.75
C ILE A 34 -4.68 -5.74 3.47
N VAL A 35 -3.49 -5.19 3.28
CA VAL A 35 -2.27 -5.97 3.05
C VAL A 35 -1.87 -6.76 4.31
N GLU A 36 -2.12 -6.22 5.51
CA GLU A 36 -1.87 -6.89 6.79
C GLU A 36 -2.91 -7.98 7.10
N ARG A 37 -4.18 -7.78 6.74
CA ARG A 37 -5.29 -8.72 6.96
C ARG A 37 -5.32 -9.86 5.94
N LYS A 38 -4.90 -9.63 4.69
CA LYS A 38 -4.82 -10.69 3.67
C LYS A 38 -3.73 -11.67 4.07
N TYR A 39 -4.11 -12.94 4.17
CA TYR A 39 -3.21 -14.00 4.60
C TYR A 39 -2.00 -14.06 3.68
N ALA A 40 -0.82 -14.21 4.27
CA ALA A 40 0.41 -14.53 3.54
C ALA A 40 0.16 -15.66 2.53
N GLY A 41 0.35 -15.38 1.24
CA GLY A 41 0.11 -16.34 0.15
C GLY A 41 -1.03 -15.97 -0.80
N ASP A 42 -1.88 -15.01 -0.45
CA ASP A 42 -2.91 -14.52 -1.36
C ASP A 42 -2.29 -13.74 -2.54
N THR A 43 -2.84 -13.95 -3.73
CA THR A 43 -2.52 -13.14 -4.92
C THR A 43 -3.55 -12.02 -5.03
N VAL A 44 -3.08 -10.80 -5.21
CA VAL A 44 -3.92 -9.63 -5.46
C VAL A 44 -3.60 -9.03 -6.82
N THR A 45 -4.62 -8.61 -7.56
CA THR A 45 -4.45 -7.86 -8.80
C THR A 45 -4.41 -6.37 -8.46
N VAL A 46 -3.30 -5.72 -8.82
CA VAL A 46 -3.11 -4.28 -8.62
C VAL A 46 -3.23 -3.56 -9.96
N ARG A 47 -4.14 -2.59 -10.03
CA ARG A 47 -4.20 -1.62 -11.11
C ARG A 47 -3.40 -0.39 -10.73
N TYR A 48 -2.52 0.05 -11.61
CA TYR A 48 -1.68 1.22 -11.38
C TYR A 48 -1.47 2.06 -12.64
N LEU A 49 -1.13 3.32 -12.43
CA LEU A 49 -0.65 4.22 -13.48
C LEU A 49 0.87 4.29 -13.45
N ARG A 50 1.47 4.22 -14.63
CA ARG A 50 2.89 4.50 -14.86
C ARG A 50 3.01 5.38 -16.09
N ASP A 51 3.61 6.56 -15.93
CA ASP A 51 3.76 7.54 -17.00
C ASP A 51 2.44 7.84 -17.74
N GLY A 52 1.34 7.95 -16.98
CA GLY A 52 -0.01 8.18 -17.50
C GLY A 52 -0.67 6.98 -18.17
N THR A 53 -0.01 5.81 -18.21
CA THR A 53 -0.54 4.59 -18.83
C THR A 53 -1.08 3.63 -17.78
N TRP A 54 -2.24 3.04 -18.05
CA TRP A 54 -2.87 2.02 -17.22
C TRP A 54 -2.15 0.67 -17.34
N ASN A 55 -1.90 0.05 -16.20
CA ASN A 55 -1.26 -1.25 -16.09
C ASN A 55 -1.97 -2.08 -15.01
N ASP A 56 -1.94 -3.41 -15.17
CA ASP A 56 -2.43 -4.38 -14.20
C ASP A 56 -1.31 -5.40 -13.90
N ILE A 57 -1.15 -5.78 -12.64
CA ILE A 57 -0.16 -6.79 -12.23
C ILE A 57 -0.69 -7.64 -11.08
N ASP A 58 -0.46 -8.95 -11.15
CA ASP A 58 -0.72 -9.86 -10.05
C ASP A 58 0.49 -9.92 -9.09
N ILE A 59 0.22 -9.71 -7.81
CA ILE A 59 1.23 -9.69 -6.75
C ILE A 59 0.86 -10.72 -5.69
N VAL A 60 1.78 -11.63 -5.41
CA VAL A 60 1.68 -12.52 -4.26
C VAL A 60 2.09 -11.75 -3.00
N LEU A 61 1.17 -11.60 -2.06
CA LEU A 61 1.42 -10.93 -0.79
C LEU A 61 2.34 -11.80 0.07
N LYS A 62 3.45 -11.20 0.50
CA LYS A 62 4.39 -11.84 1.43
C LYS A 62 4.04 -11.46 2.86
N PRO A 63 4.20 -12.38 3.83
CA PRO A 63 4.06 -12.02 5.24
C PRO A 63 5.01 -10.88 5.58
N LEU A 64 4.56 -9.97 6.44
CA LEU A 64 5.46 -9.01 7.06
C LEU A 64 6.39 -9.78 7.99
N GLU A 65 7.67 -9.92 7.59
CA GLU A 65 8.71 -10.37 8.49
C GLU A 65 8.78 -9.41 9.68
N TRP A 66 8.74 -9.94 10.91
CA TRP A 66 8.68 -9.18 12.16
C TRP A 66 9.73 -8.05 12.27
N SER A 67 10.87 -8.20 11.59
CA SER A 67 11.92 -7.18 11.50
C SER A 67 11.48 -5.86 10.81
N ARG A 68 10.55 -5.93 9.84
CA ARG A 68 10.01 -4.73 9.15
C ARG A 68 9.03 -3.93 10.01
N MET A 69 8.27 -4.58 10.89
CA MET A 69 7.39 -3.91 11.84
C MET A 69 8.19 -2.98 12.78
N TYR A 70 9.37 -3.42 13.24
CA TYR A 70 10.27 -2.58 14.02
C TYR A 70 10.84 -1.41 13.19
N ALA A 71 11.24 -1.65 11.94
CA ALA A 71 11.79 -0.59 11.08
C ALA A 71 10.78 0.54 10.81
N ILE A 72 9.51 0.20 10.52
CA ILE A 72 8.43 1.17 10.33
C ILE A 72 8.19 1.99 11.61
N GLN A 73 8.23 1.35 12.78
CA GLN A 73 8.12 2.05 14.07
C GLN A 73 9.29 3.02 14.31
N TYR A 74 10.52 2.66 13.92
CA TYR A 74 11.68 3.55 14.03
C TYR A 74 11.63 4.72 13.04
N GLU A 75 11.13 4.51 11.82
CA GLU A 75 10.97 5.57 10.83
C GLU A 75 9.90 6.59 11.23
N LYS A 76 8.78 6.12 11.82
CA LYS A 76 7.70 6.98 12.34
C LYS A 76 8.18 7.92 13.47
N ASN A 77 9.25 7.56 14.18
CA ASN A 77 9.86 8.38 15.24
C ASN A 77 10.89 9.41 14.72
N ARG A 78 11.17 9.49 13.40
CA ARG A 78 12.14 10.46 12.83
C ARG A 78 11.50 11.75 12.28
N VAL A 79 10.27 12.08 12.65
CA VAL A 79 9.73 13.43 12.45
C VAL A 79 9.79 14.19 13.77
N ILE A 80 10.98 14.71 14.09
CA ILE A 80 11.16 15.83 15.02
C ILE A 80 11.65 17.03 14.20
N SER A 81 11.05 18.16 14.53
CA SER A 81 10.94 19.47 13.89
C SER A 81 12.22 20.15 13.35
N PHE A 82 11.98 21.05 12.39
CA PHE A 82 12.90 22.06 11.85
C PHE A 82 13.64 22.87 12.93
N SER A 83 14.90 23.25 12.63
CA SER A 83 15.55 24.41 13.22
C SER A 83 15.87 25.43 12.14
N GLN A 84 15.32 26.64 12.29
CA GLN A 84 15.69 27.84 11.53
C GLN A 84 17.18 28.16 11.67
N GLY A 85 17.75 28.69 10.59
CA GLY A 85 18.91 29.57 10.57
C GLY A 85 18.62 30.71 9.61
#